data_AF-L0F6T6-F1
#
_entry.id   AF-L0F6T6-F1
#
_cell.length_a   1.000
_cell.length_b   1.000
_cell.length_c   1.000
_cell.angle_alpha   90.00
_cell.angle_beta   90.00
_cell.angle_gamma   90.00
#
_symmetry.space_group_name_H-M   'P 1'
#
loop_
_entity.id
_entity.type
_entity.pdbx_description
1 polymer ?
#
loop_
_entity_poly.entity_id
_entity_poly.type
_entity_poly.pdbx_seq_one_letter_code
_entity_poly.pdbx_strand_id
1 'polypeptide(L)'
;MNSFDKKIKTRLSMHPEMLRSILAYPNEETLTTLTRYQVFESKGAYLGHLLTSLLPQWEYIACEGNEYLGKVIRNLEKTQISPIQQESDFLRANLLRIRVLTETPGTFPFSPLTIQENLFRFLEGADLVADLPQLAVIHFAKDELRPLAAELAQYRLSPLSRRYVQNLFHQERQEAILANLAYLCKNYPLLSTCRQAYALLLSLDNIENWSRHPFCLRLVSNRFWEYRSKEIL
;
A
#
# COMPACT_ATOMS: atom_id res chain seq x y z
N MET A 1 13.84 -13.98 30.37
CA MET A 1 12.37 -14.07 30.59
C MET A 1 12.10 -14.69 31.95
N ASN A 2 11.45 -13.95 32.85
CA ASN A 2 11.09 -14.48 34.17
C ASN A 2 9.85 -15.41 34.08
N SER A 3 9.49 -16.08 35.19
CA SER A 3 8.32 -16.99 35.27
C SER A 3 7.00 -16.30 34.89
N PHE A 4 6.87 -15.02 35.21
CA PHE A 4 5.68 -14.21 34.91
C PHE A 4 5.57 -13.88 33.42
N ASP A 5 6.69 -13.51 32.77
CA ASP A 5 6.74 -13.25 31.33
C ASP A 5 6.39 -14.51 30.52
N LYS A 6 6.82 -15.69 31.00
CA LYS A 6 6.45 -16.98 30.39
C LYS A 6 4.94 -17.20 30.45
N LYS A 7 4.29 -16.95 31.61
CA LYS A 7 2.83 -17.08 31.77
C LYS A 7 2.07 -16.12 30.85
N ILE A 8 2.53 -14.88 30.72
CA ILE A 8 1.89 -13.90 29.82
C ILE A 8 2.06 -14.32 28.35
N LYS A 9 3.27 -14.73 27.94
CA LYS A 9 3.51 -15.27 26.59
C LYS A 9 2.57 -16.43 26.28
N THR A 10 2.43 -17.38 27.20
CA THR A 10 1.50 -18.52 27.05
C THR A 10 0.06 -18.04 26.93
N ARG A 11 -0.40 -17.10 27.77
CA ARG A 11 -1.76 -16.54 27.65
C ARG A 11 -2.00 -15.84 26.32
N LEU A 12 -1.07 -15.01 25.85
CA LEU A 12 -1.18 -14.32 24.57
C LEU A 12 -1.21 -15.31 23.39
N SER A 13 -0.46 -16.42 23.48
CA SER A 13 -0.52 -17.49 22.47
C SER A 13 -1.79 -18.34 22.54
N MET A 14 -2.41 -18.49 23.71
CA MET A 14 -3.60 -19.32 23.91
C MET A 14 -4.91 -18.54 23.79
N HIS A 15 -4.87 -17.20 23.85
CA HIS A 15 -6.05 -16.33 23.77
C HIS A 15 -5.97 -15.35 22.58
N PRO A 16 -6.28 -15.85 21.37
CA PRO A 16 -6.64 -15.07 20.17
C PRO A 16 -7.18 -13.66 20.39
N GLU A 17 -8.25 -13.54 21.19
CA GLU A 17 -8.97 -12.28 21.40
C GLU A 17 -8.19 -11.26 22.23
N MET A 18 -7.30 -11.71 23.12
CA MET A 18 -6.41 -10.78 23.85
C MET A 18 -5.43 -10.13 22.89
N LEU A 19 -4.85 -10.91 21.99
CA LEU A 19 -3.95 -10.37 20.98
C LEU A 19 -4.69 -9.46 20.01
N ARG A 20 -5.91 -9.85 19.59
CA ARG A 20 -6.78 -9.00 18.78
C ARG A 20 -7.05 -7.66 19.45
N SER A 21 -7.38 -7.65 20.73
CA SER A 21 -7.63 -6.41 21.50
C SER A 21 -6.39 -5.50 21.55
N ILE A 22 -5.20 -6.07 21.74
CA ILE A 22 -3.93 -5.31 21.75
C ILE A 22 -3.64 -4.69 20.37
N LEU A 23 -3.93 -5.43 19.30
CA LEU A 23 -3.67 -5.02 17.93
C LEU A 23 -4.76 -4.13 17.33
N ALA A 24 -5.98 -4.15 17.84
CA ALA A 24 -7.12 -3.39 17.34
C ALA A 24 -6.88 -1.88 17.37
N TYR A 25 -6.26 -1.38 18.44
CA TYR A 25 -5.91 0.04 18.62
C TYR A 25 -4.47 0.18 19.12
N PRO A 26 -3.47 0.10 18.22
CA PRO A 26 -2.08 0.24 18.60
C PRO A 26 -1.80 1.59 19.27
N ASN A 27 -0.99 1.55 20.32
CA ASN A 27 -0.53 2.69 21.10
C ASN A 27 0.98 2.56 21.41
N GLU A 28 1.51 3.46 22.23
CA GLU A 28 2.93 3.51 22.58
C GLU A 28 3.48 2.21 23.18
N GLU A 29 2.66 1.52 23.99
CA GLU A 29 3.07 0.29 24.68
C GLU A 29 2.93 -0.97 23.81
N THR A 30 2.15 -0.90 22.73
CA THR A 30 1.82 -2.05 21.88
C THR A 30 3.08 -2.72 21.34
N LEU A 31 4.00 -1.98 20.71
CA LEU A 31 5.19 -2.58 20.12
C LEU A 31 6.12 -3.18 21.18
N THR A 32 6.26 -2.50 22.33
CA THR A 32 7.04 -2.98 23.48
C THR A 32 6.48 -4.30 24.00
N THR A 33 5.16 -4.40 24.13
CA THR A 33 4.46 -5.61 24.54
C THR A 33 4.67 -6.75 23.56
N LEU A 34 4.48 -6.51 22.26
CA LEU A 34 4.64 -7.52 21.21
C LEU A 34 6.07 -8.07 21.15
N THR A 35 7.06 -7.18 21.27
CA THR A 35 8.49 -7.52 21.25
C THR A 35 8.91 -8.27 22.51
N ARG A 36 8.53 -7.77 23.70
CA ARG A 36 8.87 -8.38 25.00
C ARG A 36 8.39 -9.81 25.10
N TYR A 37 7.20 -10.10 24.59
CA TYR A 37 6.61 -11.44 24.66
C TYR A 37 6.83 -12.28 23.40
N GLN A 38 7.57 -11.77 22.40
CA GLN A 38 7.87 -12.47 21.15
C GLN A 38 6.62 -13.06 20.49
N VAL A 39 5.56 -12.25 20.42
CA VAL A 39 4.21 -12.72 20.07
C VAL A 39 4.16 -13.32 18.66
N PHE A 40 4.95 -12.81 17.72
CA PHE A 40 4.94 -13.24 16.33
C PHE A 40 5.97 -14.34 15.99
N GLU A 41 6.76 -14.81 16.96
CA GLU A 41 7.72 -15.91 16.75
C GLU A 41 7.06 -17.31 16.80
N SER A 42 5.79 -17.42 17.23
CA SER A 42 5.07 -18.69 17.26
C SER A 42 4.42 -19.01 15.90
N LYS A 43 4.74 -20.18 15.35
CA LYS A 43 4.45 -20.65 13.98
C LYS A 43 3.01 -20.40 13.47
N GLY A 44 2.83 -19.28 12.77
CA GLY A 44 2.45 -19.25 11.35
C GLY A 44 0.97 -19.28 10.97
N ALA A 45 0.12 -20.13 11.55
CA ALA A 45 -1.23 -20.32 10.98
C ALA A 45 -2.29 -19.32 11.48
N TYR A 46 -2.19 -18.87 12.73
CA TYR A 46 -3.21 -18.00 13.34
C TYR A 46 -2.99 -16.51 13.03
N LEU A 47 -1.73 -16.11 12.78
CA LEU A 47 -1.39 -14.70 12.56
C LEU A 47 -2.01 -14.14 11.28
N GLY A 48 -1.96 -14.89 10.17
CA GLY A 48 -2.59 -14.49 8.91
C GLY A 48 -4.09 -14.20 9.04
N HIS A 49 -4.82 -15.13 9.66
CA HIS A 49 -6.25 -14.97 9.91
C HIS A 49 -6.56 -13.78 10.84
N LEU A 50 -5.81 -13.65 11.93
CA LEU A 50 -5.95 -12.53 12.85
C LEU A 50 -5.74 -11.19 12.14
N LEU A 51 -4.63 -11.04 11.40
CA LEU A 51 -4.32 -9.79 10.69
C LEU A 51 -5.36 -9.49 9.61
N THR A 52 -5.84 -10.50 8.88
CA THR A 52 -6.93 -10.36 7.91
C THR A 52 -8.18 -9.78 8.56
N SER A 53 -8.54 -10.27 9.76
CA SER A 53 -9.70 -9.76 10.51
C SER A 53 -9.55 -8.33 11.02
N LEU A 54 -8.30 -7.83 11.12
CA LEU A 54 -7.97 -6.49 11.60
C LEU A 54 -7.84 -5.47 10.47
N LEU A 55 -7.67 -5.90 9.21
CA LEU A 55 -7.44 -4.99 8.07
C LEU A 55 -8.47 -3.84 7.98
N PRO A 56 -9.80 -4.05 8.10
CA PRO A 56 -10.76 -2.95 7.98
C PRO A 56 -10.58 -1.88 9.06
N GLN A 57 -10.29 -2.32 10.29
CA GLN A 57 -10.05 -1.43 11.43
C GLN A 57 -8.72 -0.70 11.28
N TRP A 58 -7.68 -1.41 10.85
CA TRP A 58 -6.35 -0.84 10.62
C TRP A 58 -6.35 0.21 9.51
N GLU A 59 -7.11 -0.02 8.43
CA GLU A 59 -7.33 0.98 7.38
C GLU A 59 -7.94 2.26 7.96
N TYR A 60 -9.00 2.12 8.77
CA TYR A 60 -9.68 3.26 9.38
C TYR A 60 -8.75 4.09 10.26
N ILE A 61 -8.05 3.46 11.20
CA ILE A 61 -7.13 4.19 12.10
C ILE A 61 -5.89 4.72 11.38
N ALA A 62 -5.49 4.11 10.25
CA ALA A 62 -4.43 4.65 9.39
C ALA A 62 -4.85 5.95 8.69
N CYS A 63 -6.11 6.01 8.25
CA CYS A 63 -6.70 7.22 7.70
C CYS A 63 -6.80 8.35 8.73
N GLU A 64 -6.97 8.00 10.02
CA GLU A 64 -6.93 8.94 11.16
C GLU A 64 -5.51 9.32 11.60
N GLY A 65 -4.47 8.68 11.05
CA GLY A 65 -3.06 9.03 11.33
C GLY A 65 -2.46 8.35 12.56
N ASN A 66 -2.89 7.14 12.91
CA ASN A 66 -2.26 6.37 14.00
C ASN A 66 -0.83 5.93 13.63
N GLU A 67 0.18 6.66 14.11
CA GLU A 67 1.60 6.36 13.85
C GLU A 67 2.10 5.06 14.51
N TYR A 68 1.46 4.60 15.60
CA TYR A 68 1.85 3.38 16.30
C TYR A 68 1.54 2.13 15.47
N LEU A 69 0.45 2.17 14.69
CA LEU A 69 0.13 1.13 13.73
C LEU A 69 1.27 0.96 12.69
N GLY A 70 1.82 2.06 12.17
CA GLY A 70 2.95 2.01 11.23
C GLY A 70 4.17 1.30 11.85
N LYS A 71 4.49 1.60 13.11
CA LYS A 71 5.57 0.93 13.87
C LYS A 71 5.31 -0.59 14.04
N VAL A 72 4.05 -0.98 14.29
CA VAL A 72 3.65 -2.40 14.37
C VAL A 72 3.82 -3.08 13.01
N ILE A 73 3.38 -2.45 11.92
CA ILE A 73 3.48 -3.04 10.57
C ILE A 73 4.95 -3.22 10.14
N ARG A 74 5.83 -2.24 10.40
CA ARG A 74 7.28 -2.40 10.15
C ARG A 74 7.90 -3.58 10.89
N ASN A 75 7.38 -3.92 12.08
CA ASN A 75 7.82 -5.10 12.80
C ASN A 75 7.33 -6.40 12.11
N LEU A 76 6.08 -6.41 11.65
CA LEU A 76 5.47 -7.54 10.93
C LEU A 76 6.14 -7.83 9.59
N GLU A 77 6.69 -6.84 8.90
CA GLU A 77 7.42 -7.02 7.63
C GLU A 77 8.56 -8.02 7.74
N LYS A 78 9.25 -8.04 8.89
CA LYS A 78 10.38 -8.92 9.21
C LYS A 78 9.94 -10.34 9.58
N THR A 79 8.63 -10.56 9.74
CA THR A 79 8.08 -11.81 10.23
C THR A 79 7.40 -12.59 9.11
N GLN A 80 7.40 -13.92 9.23
CA GLN A 80 6.56 -14.76 8.37
C GLN A 80 5.10 -14.66 8.83
N ILE A 81 4.28 -13.98 8.02
CA ILE A 81 2.88 -13.68 8.35
C ILE A 81 1.98 -14.90 8.18
N SER A 82 2.16 -15.66 7.10
CA SER A 82 1.41 -16.88 6.79
C SER A 82 2.30 -17.92 6.10
N PRO A 83 2.05 -19.23 6.31
CA PRO A 83 2.64 -20.29 5.51
C PRO A 83 2.03 -20.39 4.10
N ILE A 84 0.85 -19.80 3.85
CA ILE A 84 0.19 -19.82 2.55
C ILE A 84 0.66 -18.58 1.77
N GLN A 85 1.31 -18.81 0.62
CA GLN A 85 1.90 -17.74 -0.19
C GLN A 85 0.87 -16.68 -0.61
N GLN A 86 -0.28 -17.10 -1.14
CA GLN A 86 -1.34 -16.19 -1.59
C GLN A 86 -1.89 -15.30 -0.46
N GLU A 87 -2.07 -15.88 0.74
CA GLU A 87 -2.51 -15.12 1.92
C GLU A 87 -1.41 -14.14 2.38
N SER A 88 -0.15 -14.59 2.38
CA SER A 88 0.99 -13.74 2.70
C SER A 88 1.10 -12.57 1.72
N ASP A 89 0.94 -12.79 0.42
CA ASP A 89 1.03 -11.74 -0.60
C ASP A 89 -0.13 -10.74 -0.47
N PHE A 90 -1.35 -11.24 -0.27
CA PHE A 90 -2.52 -10.41 0.02
C PHE A 90 -2.32 -9.53 1.25
N LEU A 91 -1.83 -10.12 2.36
CA LEU A 91 -1.57 -9.37 3.58
C LEU A 91 -0.45 -8.36 3.40
N ARG A 92 0.66 -8.73 2.76
CA ARG A 92 1.79 -7.80 2.54
C ARG A 92 1.39 -6.59 1.71
N ALA A 93 0.59 -6.77 0.67
CA ALA A 93 0.06 -5.66 -0.12
C ALA A 93 -0.79 -4.70 0.71
N ASN A 94 -1.76 -5.22 1.45
CA ASN A 94 -2.63 -4.40 2.29
C ASN A 94 -1.85 -3.71 3.43
N LEU A 95 -0.93 -4.43 4.07
CA LEU A 95 -0.09 -3.88 5.13
C LEU A 95 0.83 -2.77 4.60
N LEU A 96 1.37 -2.90 3.39
CA LEU A 96 2.15 -1.84 2.75
C LEU A 96 1.30 -0.58 2.56
N ARG A 97 0.09 -0.70 2.00
CA ARG A 97 -0.84 0.43 1.86
C ARG A 97 -1.14 1.09 3.21
N ILE A 98 -1.53 0.29 4.20
CA ILE A 98 -1.87 0.77 5.55
C ILE A 98 -0.66 1.45 6.20
N ARG A 99 0.54 0.87 6.09
CA ARG A 99 1.78 1.47 6.59
C ARG A 99 2.01 2.84 5.96
N VAL A 100 1.95 2.91 4.63
CA VAL A 100 2.10 4.17 3.89
C VAL A 100 1.07 5.21 4.35
N LEU A 101 -0.18 4.81 4.56
CA LEU A 101 -1.21 5.69 5.10
C LEU A 101 -0.85 6.19 6.51
N THR A 102 -0.44 5.31 7.43
CA THR A 102 -0.08 5.70 8.81
C THR A 102 1.13 6.64 8.87
N GLU A 103 2.13 6.40 8.02
CA GLU A 103 3.38 7.16 8.03
C GLU A 103 3.26 8.49 7.28
N THR A 104 2.26 8.62 6.41
CA THR A 104 1.98 9.87 5.73
C THR A 104 1.26 10.83 6.69
N PRO A 105 1.79 12.05 6.92
CA PRO A 105 1.17 13.02 7.79
C PRO A 105 -0.15 13.56 7.21
N GLY A 106 -1.04 13.97 8.12
CA GLY A 106 -2.37 14.48 7.81
C GLY A 106 -3.47 13.45 8.01
N THR A 107 -4.71 13.90 7.84
CA THR A 107 -5.92 13.11 8.06
C THR A 107 -6.80 13.12 6.83
N PHE A 108 -7.62 12.09 6.69
CA PHE A 108 -8.54 12.02 5.56
C PHE A 108 -9.67 13.05 5.72
N PRO A 109 -9.94 13.88 4.69
CA PRO A 109 -11.05 14.84 4.72
C PRO A 109 -12.39 14.20 4.31
N PHE A 110 -12.47 12.87 4.22
CA PHE A 110 -13.64 12.12 3.79
C PHE A 110 -13.73 10.78 4.53
N SER A 111 -14.91 10.16 4.48
CA SER A 111 -15.10 8.80 4.99
C SER A 111 -14.47 7.76 4.06
N PRO A 112 -13.49 6.95 4.53
CA PRO A 112 -12.91 5.87 3.73
C PRO A 112 -13.95 4.85 3.25
N LEU A 113 -14.96 4.58 4.09
CA LEU A 113 -16.02 3.60 3.80
C LEU A 113 -16.81 3.97 2.54
N THR A 114 -17.15 5.25 2.37
CA THR A 114 -17.90 5.73 1.20
C THR A 114 -17.15 5.44 -0.11
N ILE A 115 -15.82 5.52 -0.09
CA ILE A 115 -15.00 5.24 -1.27
C ILE A 115 -14.95 3.74 -1.54
N GLN A 116 -14.79 2.92 -0.50
CA GLN A 116 -14.78 1.45 -0.62
C GLN A 116 -16.10 0.92 -1.22
N GLU A 117 -17.24 1.42 -0.75
CA GLU A 117 -18.56 1.02 -1.25
C GLU A 117 -18.81 1.46 -2.71
N ASN A 118 -18.14 2.51 -3.18
CA ASN A 118 -18.34 3.11 -4.50
C ASN A 118 -17.05 3.09 -5.33
N LEU A 119 -16.18 2.11 -5.11
CA LEU A 119 -14.80 2.09 -5.62
C LEU A 119 -14.74 2.34 -7.13
N PHE A 120 -15.52 1.60 -7.91
CA PHE A 120 -15.51 1.72 -9.37
C PHE A 120 -15.89 3.11 -9.86
N ARG A 121 -16.86 3.76 -9.21
CA ARG A 121 -17.27 5.13 -9.54
C ARG A 121 -16.14 6.13 -9.30
N PHE A 122 -15.37 5.94 -8.23
CA PHE A 122 -14.22 6.81 -7.95
C PHE A 122 -12.99 6.46 -8.80
N LEU A 123 -12.94 5.26 -9.41
CA LEU A 123 -11.89 4.91 -10.37
C LEU A 123 -12.15 5.47 -11.77
N GLU A 124 -13.39 5.85 -12.10
CA GLU A 124 -13.70 6.53 -13.37
C GLU A 124 -12.90 7.83 -13.51
N GLY A 125 -12.08 7.90 -14.57
CA GLY A 125 -11.19 9.04 -14.83
C GLY A 125 -10.07 9.24 -13.81
N ALA A 126 -9.86 8.30 -12.89
CA ALA A 126 -8.80 8.41 -11.88
C ALA A 126 -7.40 8.26 -12.50
N ASP A 127 -7.28 7.77 -13.74
CA ASP A 127 -6.01 7.78 -14.48
C ASP A 127 -5.43 9.19 -14.59
N LEU A 128 -6.27 10.23 -14.70
CA LEU A 128 -5.86 11.64 -14.75
C LEU A 128 -5.07 12.10 -13.52
N VAL A 129 -5.18 11.40 -12.39
CA VAL A 129 -4.35 11.66 -11.20
C VAL A 129 -2.86 11.52 -11.54
N ALA A 130 -2.50 10.66 -12.51
CA ALA A 130 -1.14 10.47 -13.03
C ALA A 130 -0.51 11.75 -13.62
N ASP A 131 -1.33 12.72 -14.02
CA ASP A 131 -0.89 13.97 -14.66
C ASP A 131 -0.50 15.03 -13.61
N LEU A 132 -0.76 14.79 -12.33
CA LEU A 132 -0.49 15.74 -11.26
C LEU A 132 1.01 15.97 -11.05
N PRO A 133 1.44 17.20 -10.73
CA PRO A 133 2.84 17.53 -10.46
C PRO A 133 3.45 16.69 -9.33
N GLN A 134 2.65 16.29 -8.33
CA GLN A 134 3.11 15.45 -7.23
C GLN A 134 3.63 14.09 -7.72
N LEU A 135 3.07 13.56 -8.81
CA LEU A 135 3.54 12.32 -9.40
C LEU A 135 4.69 12.52 -10.39
N ALA A 136 5.07 13.76 -10.71
CA ALA A 136 6.25 14.08 -11.52
C ALA A 136 7.56 13.53 -10.92
N VAL A 137 7.62 13.40 -9.59
CA VAL A 137 8.80 12.92 -8.86
C VAL A 137 9.08 11.43 -9.08
N ILE A 138 8.10 10.66 -9.57
CA ILE A 138 8.30 9.24 -9.86
C ILE A 138 9.16 9.13 -11.12
N HIS A 139 10.37 8.64 -10.93
CA HIS A 139 11.38 8.53 -11.98
C HIS A 139 11.22 7.24 -12.79
N PHE A 140 11.33 7.36 -14.11
CA PHE A 140 11.50 6.27 -15.06
C PHE A 140 12.64 6.67 -15.97
N ALA A 141 13.72 5.89 -16.04
CA ALA A 141 14.86 6.30 -16.85
C ALA A 141 14.52 6.23 -18.35
N LYS A 142 15.13 7.10 -19.15
CA LYS A 142 14.91 7.11 -20.61
C LYS A 142 15.25 5.75 -21.25
N ASP A 143 16.33 5.12 -20.80
CA ASP A 143 16.76 3.80 -21.28
C ASP A 143 15.79 2.68 -20.85
N GLU A 144 15.14 2.80 -19.69
CA GLU A 144 14.08 1.87 -19.26
C GLU A 144 12.86 1.95 -20.20
N LEU A 145 12.54 3.14 -20.72
CA LEU A 145 11.35 3.35 -21.57
C LEU A 145 11.62 3.11 -23.05
N ARG A 146 12.89 3.13 -23.48
CA ARG A 146 13.30 2.94 -24.88
C ARG A 146 12.73 1.66 -25.54
N PRO A 147 12.69 0.49 -24.87
CA PRO A 147 12.11 -0.73 -25.45
C PRO A 147 10.61 -0.61 -25.74
N LEU A 148 9.92 0.29 -25.03
CA LEU A 148 8.47 0.49 -25.15
C LEU A 148 8.10 1.64 -26.10
N ALA A 149 9.08 2.37 -26.65
CA ALA A 149 8.84 3.65 -27.33
C ALA A 149 7.79 3.57 -28.47
N ALA A 150 7.88 2.55 -29.32
CA ALA A 150 6.93 2.36 -30.43
C ALA A 150 5.50 2.07 -29.94
N GLU A 151 5.37 1.29 -28.87
CA GLU A 151 4.07 0.88 -28.32
C GLU A 151 3.43 1.99 -27.47
N LEU A 152 4.24 2.74 -26.71
CA LEU A 152 3.80 3.90 -25.93
C LEU A 152 3.33 5.04 -26.85
N ALA A 153 4.00 5.25 -27.99
CA ALA A 153 3.56 6.21 -28.99
C ALA A 153 2.17 5.89 -29.57
N GLN A 154 1.80 4.61 -29.61
CA GLN A 154 0.51 4.14 -30.12
C GLN A 154 -0.51 3.83 -29.02
N TYR A 155 -0.11 3.96 -27.75
CA TYR A 155 -0.89 3.58 -26.57
C TYR A 155 -1.43 2.12 -26.62
N ARG A 156 -0.68 1.22 -27.27
CA ARG A 156 -1.08 -0.18 -27.49
C ARG A 156 0.03 -1.12 -27.06
N LEU A 157 -0.09 -1.62 -25.83
CA LEU A 157 0.88 -2.55 -25.27
C LEU A 157 0.58 -4.00 -25.62
N SER A 158 1.58 -4.68 -26.17
CA SER A 158 1.60 -6.13 -26.38
C SER A 158 1.66 -6.89 -25.04
N PRO A 159 1.28 -8.19 -24.99
CA PRO A 159 1.39 -8.97 -23.75
C PRO A 159 2.80 -9.03 -23.16
N LEU A 160 3.84 -9.03 -24.01
CA LEU A 160 5.24 -9.03 -23.59
C LEU A 160 5.62 -7.67 -23.00
N SER A 161 5.22 -6.59 -23.64
CA SER A 161 5.45 -5.23 -23.16
C SER A 161 4.70 -4.93 -21.87
N ARG A 162 3.53 -5.53 -21.63
CA ARG A 162 2.86 -5.48 -20.32
C ARG A 162 3.70 -6.13 -19.22
N ARG A 163 4.32 -7.28 -19.49
CA ARG A 163 5.25 -7.90 -18.52
C ARG A 163 6.47 -7.02 -18.26
N TYR A 164 6.98 -6.36 -19.30
CA TYR A 164 8.08 -5.41 -19.13
C TYR A 164 7.66 -4.21 -18.27
N VAL A 165 6.50 -3.60 -18.56
CA VAL A 165 5.91 -2.51 -17.76
C VAL A 165 5.70 -2.95 -16.32
N GLN A 166 5.26 -4.18 -16.09
CA GLN A 166 5.12 -4.74 -14.75
C GLN A 166 6.44 -4.69 -13.97
N ASN A 167 7.55 -5.04 -14.63
CA ASN A 167 8.88 -5.06 -14.03
C ASN A 167 9.46 -3.65 -13.78
N LEU A 168 8.96 -2.62 -14.46
CA LEU A 168 9.33 -1.24 -14.18
C LEU A 168 8.88 -0.80 -12.78
N PHE A 169 7.79 -1.36 -12.29
CA PHE A 169 7.29 -1.08 -10.94
C PHE A 169 7.99 -1.99 -9.93
N HIS A 170 9.29 -1.75 -9.68
CA HIS A 170 10.00 -2.37 -8.56
C HIS A 170 9.52 -1.80 -7.21
N GLN A 171 9.83 -2.48 -6.11
CA GLN A 171 9.28 -2.20 -4.78
C GLN A 171 9.41 -0.72 -4.36
N GLU A 172 10.58 -0.11 -4.55
CA GLU A 172 10.80 1.30 -4.21
C GLU A 172 9.89 2.25 -5.02
N ARG A 173 9.68 1.96 -6.31
CA ARG A 173 8.81 2.75 -7.19
C ARG A 173 7.35 2.58 -6.80
N GLN A 174 6.95 1.37 -6.43
CA GLN A 174 5.61 1.10 -5.94
C GLN A 174 5.33 1.90 -4.67
N GLU A 175 6.25 1.82 -3.70
CA GLU A 175 6.12 2.55 -2.45
C GLU A 175 6.09 4.07 -2.69
N ALA A 176 6.94 4.60 -3.58
CA ALA A 176 6.90 6.01 -3.95
C ALA A 176 5.55 6.42 -4.56
N ILE A 177 4.96 5.58 -5.42
CA ILE A 177 3.63 5.83 -5.99
C ILE A 177 2.56 5.86 -4.88
N LEU A 178 2.53 4.83 -4.02
CA LEU A 178 1.58 4.75 -2.92
C LEU A 178 1.74 5.93 -1.94
N ALA A 179 2.97 6.32 -1.62
CA ALA A 179 3.26 7.43 -0.72
C ALA A 179 2.76 8.77 -1.29
N ASN A 180 2.96 9.01 -2.58
CA ASN A 180 2.43 10.22 -3.22
C ASN A 180 0.90 10.21 -3.27
N LEU A 181 0.27 9.07 -3.56
CA LEU A 181 -1.20 8.95 -3.50
C LEU A 181 -1.72 9.19 -2.08
N ALA A 182 -1.08 8.63 -1.04
CA ALA A 182 -1.46 8.87 0.36
C ALA A 182 -1.30 10.34 0.74
N TYR A 183 -0.23 10.99 0.27
CA TYR A 183 0.00 12.41 0.46
C TYR A 183 -1.13 13.25 -0.17
N LEU A 184 -1.54 12.91 -1.40
CA LEU A 184 -2.70 13.50 -2.07
C LEU A 184 -4.00 13.32 -1.28
N CYS A 185 -4.22 12.13 -0.71
CA CYS A 185 -5.41 11.84 0.12
C CYS A 185 -5.50 12.72 1.37
N LYS A 186 -4.37 12.94 2.04
CA LYS A 186 -4.30 13.57 3.37
C LYS A 186 -4.09 15.08 3.35
N ASN A 187 -3.40 15.61 2.33
CA ASN A 187 -2.91 16.98 2.34
C ASN A 187 -3.58 17.90 1.31
N TYR A 188 -4.46 17.35 0.45
CA TYR A 188 -5.20 18.14 -0.55
C TYR A 188 -6.72 17.94 -0.37
N PRO A 189 -7.34 18.65 0.59
CA PRO A 189 -8.76 18.49 0.90
C PRO A 189 -9.69 19.05 -0.18
N LEU A 190 -9.17 19.89 -1.06
CA LEU A 190 -9.89 20.39 -2.22
C LEU A 190 -9.78 19.36 -3.34
N LEU A 191 -10.94 18.96 -3.90
CA LEU A 191 -11.16 18.18 -5.13
C LEU A 191 -11.58 16.70 -4.95
N SER A 192 -12.39 16.24 -5.91
CA SER A 192 -12.65 14.83 -6.19
C SER A 192 -11.37 13.99 -6.27
N THR A 193 -10.25 14.61 -6.61
CA THR A 193 -8.92 14.01 -6.75
C THR A 193 -8.45 13.29 -5.50
N CYS A 194 -8.69 13.79 -4.27
CA CYS A 194 -8.24 13.09 -3.06
C CYS A 194 -8.99 11.76 -2.85
N ARG A 195 -10.28 11.72 -3.22
CA ARG A 195 -11.11 10.51 -3.20
C ARG A 195 -10.70 9.52 -4.29
N GLN A 196 -10.38 10.02 -5.49
CA GLN A 196 -9.85 9.22 -6.58
C GLN A 196 -8.46 8.65 -6.24
N ALA A 197 -7.59 9.44 -5.60
CA ALA A 197 -6.28 8.98 -5.14
C ALA A 197 -6.41 7.84 -4.10
N TYR A 198 -7.40 7.92 -3.21
CA TYR A 198 -7.67 6.83 -2.28
C TYR A 198 -8.26 5.60 -2.98
N ALA A 199 -9.16 5.80 -3.95
CA ALA A 199 -9.65 4.70 -4.78
C ALA A 199 -8.50 3.98 -5.53
N LEU A 200 -7.53 4.75 -6.03
CA LEU A 200 -6.31 4.20 -6.65
C LEU A 200 -5.45 3.43 -5.65
N LEU A 201 -5.29 3.92 -4.42
CA LEU A 201 -4.57 3.18 -3.38
C LEU A 201 -5.20 1.81 -3.14
N LEU A 202 -6.53 1.74 -3.08
CA LEU A 202 -7.26 0.48 -2.89
C LEU A 202 -7.17 -0.45 -4.11
N SER A 203 -7.15 0.09 -5.33
CA SER A 203 -7.10 -0.73 -6.56
C SER A 203 -5.70 -1.28 -6.89
N LEU A 204 -4.65 -0.73 -6.27
CA LEU A 204 -3.25 -1.09 -6.52
C LEU A 204 -2.69 -2.16 -5.57
N ASP A 205 -3.54 -2.84 -4.79
CA ASP A 205 -3.11 -3.91 -3.88
C ASP A 205 -2.46 -5.10 -4.60
N ASN A 206 -2.94 -5.45 -5.79
CA ASN A 206 -2.37 -6.56 -6.54
C ASN A 206 -1.36 -6.06 -7.57
N ILE A 207 -0.08 -6.32 -7.30
CA ILE A 207 1.04 -6.01 -8.19
C ILE A 207 0.80 -6.51 -9.62
N GLU A 208 0.24 -7.71 -9.81
CA GLU A 208 0.04 -8.32 -11.14
C GLU A 208 -0.88 -7.50 -12.06
N ASN A 209 -1.69 -6.60 -11.46
CA ASN A 209 -2.61 -5.74 -12.18
C ASN A 209 -2.00 -4.39 -12.56
N TRP A 210 -0.83 -4.00 -12.02
CA TRP A 210 -0.26 -2.67 -12.27
C TRP A 210 0.01 -2.41 -13.75
N SER A 211 0.53 -3.40 -14.47
CA SER A 211 0.75 -3.30 -15.93
C SER A 211 -0.52 -3.16 -16.77
N ARG A 212 -1.70 -3.43 -16.19
CA ARG A 212 -3.01 -3.28 -16.84
C ARG A 212 -3.78 -2.08 -16.31
N HIS A 213 -3.32 -1.50 -15.21
CA HIS A 213 -4.01 -0.43 -14.54
C HIS A 213 -3.89 0.88 -15.35
N PRO A 214 -4.99 1.53 -15.76
CA PRO A 214 -4.94 2.74 -16.59
C PRO A 214 -4.06 3.85 -16.03
N PHE A 215 -4.17 4.11 -14.72
CA PHE A 215 -3.30 5.05 -14.00
C PHE A 215 -1.79 4.74 -14.15
N CYS A 216 -1.38 3.48 -13.96
CA CYS A 216 0.03 3.07 -14.09
C CYS A 216 0.53 3.23 -15.54
N LEU A 217 -0.30 2.88 -16.52
CA LEU A 217 0.02 3.07 -17.93
C LEU A 217 0.19 4.55 -18.29
N ARG A 218 -0.67 5.40 -17.73
CA ARG A 218 -0.59 6.85 -17.92
C ARG A 218 0.65 7.44 -17.28
N LEU A 219 1.04 6.99 -16.08
CA LEU A 219 2.32 7.38 -15.45
C LEU A 219 3.54 7.12 -16.34
N VAL A 220 3.62 5.90 -16.89
CA VAL A 220 4.71 5.51 -17.80
C VAL A 220 4.67 6.36 -19.09
N SER A 221 3.47 6.57 -19.64
CA SER A 221 3.27 7.33 -20.86
C SER A 221 3.65 8.81 -20.70
N ASN A 222 3.28 9.43 -19.57
CA ASN A 222 3.60 10.82 -19.27
C ASN A 222 5.12 11.04 -19.27
N ARG A 223 5.88 10.11 -18.68
CA ARG A 223 7.35 10.18 -18.68
C ARG A 223 7.96 9.99 -20.05
N PHE A 224 7.43 9.04 -20.83
CA PHE A 224 7.86 8.85 -22.20
C PHE A 224 7.68 10.12 -23.03
N TRP A 225 6.50 10.76 -22.96
CA TRP A 225 6.22 11.99 -23.68
C TRP A 225 7.03 13.18 -23.20
N GLU A 226 7.34 13.25 -21.90
CA GLU A 226 8.23 14.26 -21.33
C GLU A 226 9.66 14.18 -21.90
N TYR A 227 10.18 12.96 -22.13
CA TYR A 227 11.47 12.80 -22.79
C TYR A 227 11.41 13.15 -24.27
N ARG A 228 10.34 12.75 -24.96
CA ARG A 228 10.16 13.05 -26.39
C ARG A 228 10.02 14.54 -26.66
N SER A 229 9.33 15.29 -25.81
CA SER A 229 9.20 16.75 -25.97
C SER A 229 10.55 17.47 -25.82
N LYS A 230 11.42 17.00 -24.92
CA LYS A 230 12.79 17.51 -24.74
C LYS A 230 13.76 17.14 -25.86
N GLU A 231 13.42 16.19 -26.74
CA GLU A 231 14.22 15.85 -27.94
C GLU A 231 13.86 16.69 -29.16
N ILE A 232 12.64 17.25 -29.18
CA ILE A 232 12.10 18.02 -30.32
C ILE A 232 12.42 19.53 -30.17
N LEU A 233 12.69 19.98 -28.94
CA LEU A 233 13.13 21.33 -28.58
C LEU A 233 14.67 21.41 -28.57
#